data_AF-A0A3D2ICQ6-F1
#
_entry.id   AF-A0A3D2ICQ6-F1
#
_cell.length_a   1.000
_cell.length_b   1.000
_cell.length_c   1.000
_cell.angle_alpha   90.00
_cell.angle_beta   90.00
_cell.angle_gamma   90.00
#
_symmetry.space_group_name_H-M   'P 1'
#
loop_
_entity.id
_entity.type
_entity.pdbx_description
1 polymer ?
#
loop_
_entity_poly.entity_id
_entity_poly.type
_entity_poly.pdbx_seq_one_letter_code
_entity_poly.pdbx_strand_id
1 'polypeptide(L)'
;SAPLMRSIVPLIFLLFWVPGIVYGYLSGGYSKTKDIIDGMSKSMGDMSYYIVMAFFCALFIDAFSKSNIGVLIALKGADYLQAMDLPGQVTIVGIIILTAFVNLMVGSASAKWALISPIFVPMLMGLGISPDLTQAAYRVGDSVSNIITPLMPYFPLVVVFCQRYVKKTGIGTLVSVMLPYSIVFLISWTIFLLIYWYLGIPLGLQATYEYVM
;
A
#
# COMPACT_ATOMS: atom_id res chain seq x y z
N SER A 1 -14.87 18.47 -5.77
CA SER A 1 -14.63 17.51 -6.87
C SER A 1 -13.68 18.09 -7.90
N ALA A 2 -12.41 17.67 -7.93
CA ALA A 2 -11.46 18.03 -8.99
C ALA A 2 -11.52 16.98 -10.12
N PRO A 3 -12.06 17.31 -11.32
CA PRO A 3 -12.16 16.36 -12.43
C PRO A 3 -10.81 15.79 -12.87
N LEU A 4 -9.75 16.62 -12.81
CA LEU A 4 -8.38 16.21 -13.11
C LEU A 4 -7.90 15.05 -12.23
N MET A 5 -8.28 15.05 -10.95
CA MET A 5 -7.92 13.96 -10.02
C MET A 5 -8.66 12.66 -10.30
N ARG A 6 -9.87 12.72 -10.85
CA ARG A 6 -10.59 11.53 -11.31
C ARG A 6 -9.96 10.94 -12.58
N SER A 7 -9.32 11.77 -13.39
CA SER A 7 -8.67 11.37 -14.65
C SER A 7 -7.17 11.14 -14.51
N ILE A 8 -6.59 11.23 -13.31
CA ILE A 8 -5.13 11.14 -13.13
C ILE A 8 -4.56 9.77 -13.54
N VAL A 9 -5.30 8.69 -13.31
CA VAL A 9 -4.87 7.33 -13.68
C VAL A 9 -4.76 7.18 -15.21
N PRO A 10 -5.79 7.53 -16.02
CA PRO A 10 -5.66 7.63 -17.47
C PRO A 10 -4.53 8.55 -17.95
N LEU A 11 -4.29 9.68 -17.27
CA LEU A 11 -3.23 10.61 -17.65
C LEU A 11 -1.84 10.02 -17.40
N ILE A 12 -1.64 9.34 -16.27
CA ILE A 12 -0.40 8.61 -15.97
C ILE A 12 -0.18 7.49 -17.00
N PHE A 13 -1.25 6.77 -17.38
CA PHE A 13 -1.19 5.78 -18.45
C PHE A 13 -0.66 6.41 -19.74
N LEU A 14 -1.24 7.51 -20.21
CA LEU A 14 -0.77 8.19 -21.42
C LEU A 14 0.67 8.70 -21.28
N LEU A 15 1.02 9.24 -20.11
CA LEU A 15 2.36 9.75 -19.81
C LEU A 15 3.45 8.68 -19.91
N PHE A 16 3.17 7.43 -19.53
CA PHE A 16 4.13 6.33 -19.66
C PHE A 16 4.01 5.58 -20.98
N TRP A 17 2.80 5.46 -21.52
CA TRP A 17 2.51 4.73 -22.73
C TRP A 17 3.11 5.42 -23.96
N VAL A 18 2.95 6.74 -24.09
CA VAL A 18 3.45 7.49 -25.27
C VAL A 18 4.98 7.45 -25.36
N PRO A 19 5.75 7.85 -24.33
CA PRO A 19 7.22 7.76 -24.40
C PRO A 19 7.71 6.32 -24.48
N GLY A 20 7.03 5.37 -23.84
CA GLY A 20 7.36 3.94 -23.91
C GLY A 20 7.29 3.39 -25.34
N ILE A 21 6.26 3.78 -26.10
CA ILE A 21 6.14 3.42 -27.53
C ILE A 21 7.23 4.09 -28.35
N VAL A 22 7.44 5.40 -28.17
CA VAL A 22 8.46 6.16 -28.92
C VAL A 22 9.84 5.54 -28.70
N TYR A 23 10.21 5.27 -27.45
CA TYR A 23 11.46 4.61 -27.11
C TYR A 23 11.55 3.20 -27.67
N GLY A 24 10.47 2.42 -27.62
CA GLY A 24 10.42 1.08 -28.18
C GLY A 24 10.77 1.06 -29.67
N TYR A 25 10.25 2.01 -30.45
CA TYR A 25 10.61 2.14 -31.87
C TYR A 25 12.05 2.64 -32.07
N LEU A 26 12.48 3.69 -31.35
CA LEU A 26 13.82 4.28 -31.52
C LEU A 26 14.95 3.33 -31.12
N SER A 27 14.73 2.48 -30.12
CA SER A 27 15.69 1.47 -29.67
C SER A 27 15.74 0.22 -30.55
N GLY A 28 14.84 0.11 -31.53
CA GLY A 28 14.67 -1.08 -32.36
C GLY A 28 13.99 -2.26 -31.66
N GLY A 29 13.48 -2.06 -30.43
CA GLY A 29 12.72 -3.06 -29.69
C GLY A 29 11.32 -3.32 -30.25
N TYR A 30 10.72 -2.32 -30.90
CA TYR A 30 9.46 -2.43 -31.65
C TYR A 30 9.69 -2.18 -33.14
N SER A 31 9.10 -3.05 -33.95
CA SER A 31 9.16 -3.03 -35.40
C SER A 31 7.77 -2.85 -36.03
N LYS A 32 6.72 -3.33 -35.36
CA LYS A 32 5.33 -3.33 -35.84
C LYS A 32 4.39 -2.97 -34.69
N THR A 33 3.20 -2.46 -35.01
CA THR A 33 2.16 -2.15 -34.01
C THR A 33 1.78 -3.35 -33.15
N LYS A 34 1.92 -4.57 -33.69
CA LYS A 34 1.69 -5.81 -32.94
C LYS A 34 2.59 -5.94 -31.71
N ASP A 35 3.82 -5.42 -31.76
CA ASP A 35 4.77 -5.52 -30.65
C ASP A 35 4.28 -4.73 -29.42
N ILE A 36 3.56 -3.63 -29.65
CA ILE A 36 2.89 -2.85 -28.60
C ILE A 36 1.77 -3.67 -27.95
N ILE A 37 0.90 -4.26 -28.78
CA ILE A 37 -0.24 -5.06 -28.32
C ILE A 37 0.25 -6.30 -27.55
N ASP A 38 1.28 -6.97 -28.06
CA ASP A 38 1.88 -8.15 -27.42
C ASP A 38 2.51 -7.75 -26.07
N GLY A 39 3.18 -6.59 -25.98
CA GLY A 39 3.71 -6.06 -24.73
C GLY A 39 2.63 -5.72 -23.69
N MET A 40 1.54 -5.08 -24.12
CA MET A 40 0.39 -4.81 -23.26
C MET A 40 -0.30 -6.11 -22.82
N SER A 41 -0.46 -7.08 -23.72
CA SER A 41 -1.09 -8.38 -23.44
C SER A 41 -0.26 -9.19 -22.43
N LYS A 42 1.07 -9.19 -22.59
CA LYS A 42 1.98 -9.82 -21.63
C LYS A 42 1.86 -9.18 -20.24
N SER A 43 1.83 -7.86 -20.17
CA SER A 43 1.65 -7.13 -18.91
C SER A 43 0.31 -7.47 -18.22
N MET A 44 -0.75 -7.70 -19.01
CA MET A 44 -2.04 -8.19 -18.48
C MET A 44 -1.99 -9.65 -18.04
N GLY A 45 -1.20 -10.49 -18.72
CA GLY A 45 -0.91 -11.85 -18.28
C GLY A 45 -0.25 -11.89 -16.90
N ASP A 46 0.74 -11.03 -16.65
CA ASP A 46 1.42 -10.90 -15.36
C ASP A 46 0.46 -10.43 -14.23
N MET A 47 -0.64 -9.77 -14.59
CA MET A 47 -1.68 -9.31 -13.66
C MET A 47 -2.81 -10.31 -13.40
N SER A 48 -2.78 -11.49 -14.03
CA SER A 48 -3.81 -12.53 -13.86
C SER A 48 -4.05 -12.90 -12.38
N TYR A 49 -2.98 -13.07 -11.59
CA TYR A 49 -3.08 -13.34 -10.16
C TYR A 49 -3.83 -12.23 -9.41
N TYR A 50 -3.52 -10.97 -9.72
CA TYR A 50 -4.18 -9.82 -9.11
C TYR A 50 -5.67 -9.77 -9.46
N ILE A 51 -6.04 -10.06 -10.71
CA ILE A 51 -7.45 -10.08 -11.15
C ILE A 51 -8.24 -11.15 -10.39
N VAL A 52 -7.71 -12.36 -10.26
CA VAL A 52 -8.37 -13.45 -9.51
C VAL A 52 -8.54 -13.07 -8.04
N MET A 53 -7.50 -12.51 -7.41
CA MET A 53 -7.57 -12.04 -6.03
C MET A 53 -8.61 -10.92 -5.87
N ALA A 54 -8.56 -9.89 -6.72
CA ALA A 54 -9.49 -8.77 -6.69
C ALA A 54 -10.95 -9.22 -6.86
N PHE A 55 -11.21 -10.25 -7.68
CA PHE A 55 -12.53 -10.86 -7.82
C PHE A 55 -13.05 -11.41 -6.48
N PHE A 56 -12.26 -12.22 -5.78
CA PHE A 56 -12.67 -12.75 -4.47
C PHE A 56 -12.74 -11.67 -3.39
N CYS A 57 -11.84 -10.68 -3.39
CA CYS A 57 -11.92 -9.54 -2.50
C CYS A 57 -13.21 -8.73 -2.73
N ALA A 58 -13.61 -8.51 -3.98
CA ALA A 58 -14.85 -7.82 -4.31
C ALA A 58 -16.08 -8.59 -3.79
N LEU A 59 -16.11 -9.92 -3.96
CA LEU A 59 -17.16 -10.77 -3.40
C LEU A 59 -17.20 -10.73 -1.87
N PHE A 60 -16.03 -10.77 -1.23
CA PHE A 60 -15.91 -10.62 0.22
C PHE A 60 -16.45 -9.27 0.68
N ILE A 61 -16.02 -8.16 0.06
CA ILE A 61 -16.45 -6.81 0.41
C ILE A 61 -17.97 -6.67 0.26
N ASP A 62 -18.56 -7.21 -0.82
CA ASP A 62 -20.00 -7.18 -1.05
C ASP A 62 -20.76 -7.97 0.04
N ALA A 63 -20.33 -9.21 0.34
CA ALA A 63 -20.94 -10.03 1.39
C ALA A 63 -20.76 -9.42 2.79
N PHE A 64 -19.57 -8.86 3.07
CA PHE A 64 -19.22 -8.23 4.34
C PHE A 64 -20.01 -6.94 4.58
N SER A 65 -20.23 -6.15 3.52
CA SER A 65 -21.09 -4.97 3.54
C SER A 65 -22.55 -5.34 3.77
N LYS A 66 -23.10 -6.30 3.00
CA LYS A 66 -24.49 -6.75 3.11
C LYS A 66 -24.83 -7.39 4.46
N SER A 67 -23.87 -8.06 5.09
CA SER A 67 -24.06 -8.70 6.40
C SER A 67 -24.07 -7.70 7.56
N ASN A 68 -23.75 -6.43 7.33
CA ASN A 68 -23.53 -5.40 8.36
C ASN A 68 -22.42 -5.73 9.38
N ILE A 69 -21.66 -6.81 9.20
CA ILE A 69 -20.55 -7.17 10.09
C ILE A 69 -19.46 -6.10 10.03
N GLY A 70 -19.18 -5.57 8.83
CA GLY A 70 -18.20 -4.49 8.68
C GLY A 70 -18.57 -3.22 9.43
N VAL A 71 -19.83 -2.82 9.34
CA VAL A 71 -20.38 -1.69 10.09
C VAL A 71 -20.29 -1.95 11.59
N LEU A 72 -20.67 -3.15 12.04
CA LEU A 72 -20.62 -3.52 13.46
C LEU A 72 -19.19 -3.48 14.03
N ILE A 73 -18.22 -4.07 13.31
CA ILE A 73 -16.81 -4.07 13.73
C ILE A 73 -16.25 -2.66 13.71
N ALA A 74 -16.56 -1.86 12.68
CA ALA A 74 -16.11 -0.48 12.61
C ALA A 74 -16.66 0.36 13.77
N LEU A 75 -17.95 0.25 14.08
CA LEU A 75 -18.57 0.96 15.21
C LEU A 75 -17.97 0.51 16.55
N LYS A 76 -17.88 -0.80 16.81
CA LYS A 76 -17.31 -1.30 18.06
C LYS A 76 -15.84 -0.97 18.23
N GLY A 77 -15.06 -1.00 17.15
CA GLY A 77 -13.66 -0.58 17.18
C GLY A 77 -13.51 0.93 17.37
N ALA A 78 -14.39 1.73 16.76
CA ALA A 78 -14.42 3.18 16.97
C ALA A 78 -14.79 3.51 18.42
N ASP A 79 -15.84 2.89 18.97
CA ASP A 79 -16.23 3.05 20.38
C ASP A 79 -15.07 2.70 21.33
N TYR A 80 -14.35 1.60 21.04
CA TYR A 80 -13.19 1.19 21.84
C TYR A 80 -12.06 2.22 21.77
N LEU A 81 -11.71 2.69 20.57
CA LEU A 81 -10.66 3.70 20.39
C LEU A 81 -11.06 5.07 20.96
N GLN A 82 -12.34 5.45 20.86
CA GLN A 82 -12.89 6.65 21.50
C GLN A 82 -12.82 6.54 23.02
N ALA A 83 -13.14 5.37 23.59
CA ALA A 83 -13.06 5.14 25.04
C ALA A 83 -11.63 5.22 25.58
N MET A 84 -10.61 4.99 24.74
CA MET A 84 -9.21 5.19 25.11
C MET A 84 -8.79 6.68 25.13
N ASP A 85 -9.62 7.59 24.57
CA ASP A 85 -9.40 9.03 24.49
C ASP A 85 -7.98 9.42 23.99
N LEU A 86 -7.49 8.66 23.01
CA LEU A 86 -6.15 8.86 22.47
C LEU A 86 -6.13 10.01 21.46
N PRO A 87 -5.08 10.86 21.46
CA PRO A 87 -4.86 11.82 20.38
C PRO A 87 -4.80 11.13 19.02
N GLY A 88 -5.37 11.74 17.98
CA GLY A 88 -5.41 11.15 16.63
C GLY A 88 -4.03 10.77 16.08
N GLN A 89 -2.97 11.51 16.45
CA GLN A 89 -1.59 11.20 16.11
C GLN A 89 -1.15 9.87 16.70
N VAL A 90 -1.49 9.58 17.95
CA VAL A 90 -1.15 8.31 18.62
C VAL A 90 -1.90 7.15 17.96
N THR A 91 -3.18 7.36 17.62
CA THR A 91 -3.98 6.38 16.88
C THR A 91 -3.35 6.04 15.52
N ILE A 92 -2.90 7.04 14.76
CA ILE A 92 -2.21 6.83 13.48
C ILE A 92 -0.90 6.06 13.65
N VAL A 93 -0.10 6.38 14.66
CA VAL A 93 1.13 5.61 14.95
C VAL A 93 0.79 4.14 15.24
N GLY A 94 -0.26 3.88 16.01
CA GLY A 94 -0.75 2.53 16.28
C GLY A 94 -1.11 1.77 15.00
N ILE A 95 -1.81 2.43 14.07
CA ILE A 95 -2.16 1.85 12.76
C ILE A 95 -0.93 1.55 11.91
N ILE A 96 0.07 2.42 11.90
CA ILE A 96 1.34 2.19 11.18
C ILE A 96 2.03 0.95 11.72
N ILE A 97 2.18 0.83 13.04
CA ILE A 97 2.82 -0.32 13.70
C ILE A 97 2.05 -1.60 13.42
N LEU A 98 0.72 -1.56 13.54
CA LEU A 98 -0.15 -2.70 13.26
C LEU A 98 -0.02 -3.15 11.80
N THR A 99 0.00 -2.21 10.86
CA THR A 99 0.17 -2.51 9.44
C THR A 99 1.55 -3.11 9.16
N ALA A 100 2.60 -2.56 9.76
CA ALA A 100 3.96 -3.09 9.64
C ALA A 100 4.08 -4.52 10.18
N PHE A 101 3.37 -4.83 11.26
CA PHE A 101 3.29 -6.19 11.81
C PHE A 101 2.54 -7.14 10.88
N VAL A 102 1.35 -6.77 10.41
CA VAL A 102 0.54 -7.58 9.47
C VAL A 102 1.31 -7.86 8.17
N ASN A 103 2.12 -6.91 7.70
CA ASN A 103 2.96 -7.08 6.52
C ASN A 103 3.98 -8.24 6.65
N LEU A 104 4.42 -8.58 7.86
CA LEU A 104 5.29 -9.74 8.05
C LEU A 104 4.61 -11.07 7.68
N MET A 105 3.28 -11.13 7.73
CA MET A 105 2.48 -12.31 7.40
C MET A 105 1.96 -12.31 5.96
N VAL A 106 1.68 -11.13 5.41
CA VAL A 106 1.10 -10.99 4.06
C VAL A 106 1.92 -9.97 3.27
N GLY A 107 2.76 -10.45 2.35
CA GLY A 107 3.67 -9.58 1.59
C GLY A 107 3.02 -8.74 0.48
N SER A 108 1.77 -9.01 0.10
CA SER A 108 1.08 -8.26 -0.96
C SER A 108 0.39 -7.02 -0.42
N ALA A 109 0.89 -5.84 -0.83
CA ALA A 109 0.32 -4.54 -0.47
C ALA A 109 -1.15 -4.40 -0.88
N SER A 110 -1.51 -4.83 -2.09
CA SER A 110 -2.90 -4.73 -2.55
C SER A 110 -3.82 -5.74 -1.87
N ALA A 111 -3.33 -6.95 -1.58
CA ALA A 111 -4.12 -7.98 -0.90
C ALA A 111 -4.50 -7.56 0.53
N LYS A 112 -3.51 -7.05 1.29
CA LYS A 112 -3.73 -6.56 2.64
C LYS A 112 -4.70 -5.39 2.67
N TRP A 113 -4.47 -4.38 1.84
CA TRP A 113 -5.33 -3.21 1.80
C TRP A 113 -6.77 -3.59 1.49
N ALA A 114 -6.98 -4.45 0.49
CA ALA A 114 -8.33 -4.92 0.12
C ALA A 114 -9.04 -5.65 1.26
N LEU A 115 -8.30 -6.31 2.16
CA LEU A 115 -8.87 -7.00 3.33
C LEU A 115 -9.16 -6.05 4.50
N ILE A 116 -8.25 -5.12 4.80
CA ILE A 116 -8.33 -4.30 6.03
C ILE A 116 -9.05 -2.96 5.82
N SER A 117 -9.00 -2.39 4.61
CA SER A 117 -9.61 -1.09 4.33
C SER A 117 -11.12 -1.03 4.59
N PRO A 118 -11.92 -2.09 4.33
CA PRO A 118 -13.36 -2.08 4.64
C PRO A 118 -13.67 -1.98 6.14
N ILE A 119 -12.68 -2.22 7.00
CA ILE A 119 -12.82 -2.18 8.46
C ILE A 119 -12.18 -0.89 9.01
N PHE A 120 -10.91 -0.65 8.68
CA PHE A 120 -10.16 0.48 9.25
C PHE A 120 -10.61 1.83 8.74
N VAL A 121 -10.95 1.96 7.45
CA VAL A 121 -11.36 3.26 6.90
C VAL A 121 -12.64 3.75 7.60
N PRO A 122 -13.74 2.98 7.67
CA PRO A 122 -14.94 3.42 8.39
C PRO A 122 -14.72 3.63 9.89
N MET A 123 -13.90 2.78 10.53
CA MET A 123 -13.58 2.90 11.96
C MET A 123 -12.87 4.22 12.28
N LEU A 124 -11.84 4.57 11.52
CA LEU A 124 -11.07 5.79 11.72
C LEU A 124 -11.83 7.04 11.28
N MET A 125 -12.70 6.94 10.27
CA MET A 125 -13.67 8.00 9.96
C MET A 125 -14.58 8.29 11.16
N GLY A 126 -14.99 7.27 11.92
CA GLY A 126 -15.74 7.46 13.18
C GLY A 126 -14.97 8.21 14.28
N LEU A 127 -13.64 8.32 14.16
CA LEU A 127 -12.77 9.11 15.04
C LEU A 127 -12.42 10.48 14.45
N GLY A 128 -13.04 10.87 13.33
CA GLY A 128 -12.72 12.11 12.62
C GLY A 128 -11.43 12.06 11.81
N ILE A 129 -10.85 10.89 11.56
CA ILE A 129 -9.65 10.70 10.73
C ILE A 129 -10.07 10.41 9.28
N SER A 130 -9.46 11.11 8.32
CA SER A 130 -9.83 10.92 6.91
C SER A 130 -9.41 9.57 6.32
N PRO A 131 -10.10 9.10 5.26
CA PRO A 131 -9.64 7.97 4.45
C PRO A 131 -8.25 8.20 3.86
N ASP A 132 -7.92 9.45 3.49
CA ASP A 132 -6.64 9.82 2.89
C ASP A 132 -5.49 9.60 3.88
N LEU A 133 -5.65 10.07 5.12
CA LEU A 133 -4.67 9.91 6.20
C LEU A 133 -4.56 8.43 6.60
N THR A 134 -5.70 7.72 6.65
CA THR A 134 -5.72 6.26 6.90
C THR A 134 -4.91 5.51 5.84
N GLN A 135 -5.11 5.83 4.56
CA GLN A 135 -4.38 5.22 3.46
C GLN A 135 -2.89 5.60 3.51
N ALA A 136 -2.55 6.85 3.84
CA ALA A 136 -1.17 7.28 4.01
C ALA A 136 -0.46 6.49 5.13
N ALA A 137 -1.09 6.37 6.30
CA ALA A 137 -0.60 5.58 7.42
C ALA A 137 -0.39 4.11 7.05
N TYR A 138 -1.36 3.52 6.34
CA TYR A 138 -1.22 2.16 5.81
C TYR A 138 0.00 2.03 4.89
N ARG A 139 0.21 2.96 3.96
CA ARG A 139 1.34 2.89 3.01
C ARG A 139 2.69 3.05 3.70
N VAL A 140 2.77 3.82 4.79
CA VAL A 140 3.97 3.89 5.64
C VAL A 140 4.22 2.55 6.33
N GLY A 141 3.20 1.95 6.95
CA GLY A 141 3.37 0.67 7.64
C GLY A 141 3.68 -0.49 6.68
N ASP A 142 3.03 -0.52 5.52
CA ASP A 142 3.22 -1.55 4.48
C ASP A 142 4.65 -1.55 3.92
N SER A 143 5.27 -0.39 3.76
CA SER A 143 6.58 -0.28 3.13
C SER A 143 7.73 -0.68 4.06
N VAL A 144 7.68 -0.28 5.33
CA VAL A 144 8.84 -0.32 6.24
C VAL A 144 9.28 -1.74 6.61
N SER A 145 8.37 -2.71 6.64
CA SER A 145 8.68 -4.10 7.01
C SER A 145 8.88 -5.05 5.81
N ASN A 146 8.79 -4.55 4.57
CA ASN A 146 9.02 -5.36 3.36
C ASN A 146 10.45 -5.92 3.29
N ILE A 147 11.43 -5.20 3.84
CA ILE A 147 12.84 -5.62 3.82
C ILE A 147 13.20 -6.70 4.84
N ILE A 148 12.29 -7.01 5.77
CA ILE A 148 12.48 -8.04 6.80
C ILE A 148 11.49 -9.21 6.67
N THR A 149 10.56 -9.17 5.71
CA THR A 149 9.62 -10.27 5.49
C THR A 149 10.17 -11.30 4.49
N PRO A 150 10.45 -12.55 4.92
CA PRO A 150 10.90 -13.60 4.01
C PRO A 150 9.79 -14.08 3.07
N LEU A 151 8.55 -13.66 3.31
CA LEU A 151 7.38 -13.98 2.49
C LEU A 151 7.26 -13.06 1.25
N MET A 152 8.12 -12.05 1.12
CA MET A 152 8.16 -11.20 -0.08
C MET A 152 8.67 -12.04 -1.27
N PRO A 153 7.97 -12.03 -2.44
CA PRO A 153 8.36 -12.86 -3.59
C PRO A 153 9.80 -12.63 -4.10
N TYR A 154 10.34 -11.43 -3.90
CA TYR A 154 11.69 -11.05 -4.31
C TYR A 154 12.77 -11.40 -3.28
N PHE A 155 12.39 -11.82 -2.07
CA PHE A 155 13.34 -12.06 -0.98
C PHE A 155 14.40 -13.13 -1.32
N PRO A 156 14.06 -14.29 -1.91
CA PRO A 156 15.06 -15.29 -2.29
C PRO A 156 16.08 -14.76 -3.32
N LEU A 157 15.63 -13.91 -4.25
CA LEU A 157 16.51 -13.28 -5.25
C LEU A 157 17.54 -12.36 -4.57
N VAL A 158 17.12 -11.57 -3.57
CA VAL A 158 18.02 -10.70 -2.80
C VAL A 158 19.06 -11.53 -2.04
N VAL A 159 18.67 -12.66 -1.44
CA VAL A 159 19.62 -13.58 -0.78
C VAL A 159 20.67 -14.08 -1.76
N VAL A 160 20.28 -14.47 -2.98
CA VAL A 160 21.22 -14.91 -4.03
C VAL A 160 22.19 -13.78 -4.41
N PHE A 161 21.72 -12.54 -4.52
CA PHE A 161 22.60 -11.39 -4.76
C PHE A 161 23.60 -11.16 -3.62
N CYS A 162 23.19 -11.31 -2.36
CA CYS A 162 24.11 -11.24 -1.23
C CYS A 162 25.13 -12.40 -1.24
N GLN A 163 24.69 -13.62 -1.58
CA GLN A 163 25.56 -14.80 -1.71
C GLN A 163 26.59 -14.68 -2.82
N ARG A 164 26.43 -13.75 -3.76
CA ARG A 164 27.49 -13.42 -4.73
C ARG A 164 28.75 -12.90 -4.05
N TYR A 165 28.59 -12.07 -3.01
CA TYR A 165 29.69 -11.42 -2.29
C TYR A 165 30.03 -12.11 -0.97
N VAL A 166 29.02 -12.56 -0.23
CA VAL A 166 29.18 -13.22 1.08
C VAL A 166 28.45 -14.56 1.05
N LYS A 167 29.19 -15.63 0.74
CA LYS A 167 28.66 -17.00 0.52
C LYS A 167 27.86 -17.58 1.68
N LYS A 168 28.13 -17.14 2.91
CA LYS A 168 27.44 -17.59 4.13
C LYS A 168 26.09 -16.90 4.38
N THR A 169 25.69 -15.94 3.55
CA THR A 169 24.42 -15.21 3.73
C THR A 169 23.24 -16.17 3.55
N GLY A 170 22.43 -16.30 4.59
CA GLY A 170 21.12 -16.97 4.54
C GLY A 170 19.96 -15.98 4.77
N ILE A 171 18.75 -16.52 4.84
CA ILE A 171 17.53 -15.75 5.10
C ILE A 171 17.65 -14.99 6.43
N GLY A 172 18.01 -15.69 7.51
CA GLY A 172 18.17 -15.08 8.83
C GLY A 172 19.24 -13.99 8.85
N THR A 173 20.38 -14.22 8.18
CA THR A 173 21.45 -13.22 8.07
C THR A 173 20.95 -11.94 7.41
N LEU A 174 20.21 -12.06 6.30
CA LEU A 174 19.67 -10.91 5.59
C LEU A 174 18.62 -10.17 6.45
N VAL A 175 17.69 -10.89 7.09
CA VAL A 175 16.70 -10.29 7.99
C VAL A 175 17.38 -9.55 9.14
N SER A 176 18.37 -10.15 9.79
CA SER A 176 19.09 -9.52 10.91
C SER A 176 19.83 -8.25 10.49
N VAL A 177 20.42 -8.23 9.29
CA VAL A 177 21.09 -7.05 8.74
C VAL A 177 20.09 -5.95 8.38
N MET A 178 18.90 -6.31 7.89
CA MET A 178 17.86 -5.36 7.46
C MET A 178 16.96 -4.87 8.61
N LEU A 179 16.92 -5.56 9.75
CA LEU A 179 16.08 -5.19 10.89
C LEU A 179 16.36 -3.78 11.43
N PRO A 180 17.61 -3.34 11.65
CA PRO A 180 17.90 -1.96 12.02
C PRO A 180 17.38 -0.92 11.01
N TYR A 181 17.48 -1.21 9.71
CA TYR A 181 16.96 -0.33 8.66
C TYR A 181 15.44 -0.23 8.75
N SER A 182 14.75 -1.35 8.95
CA SER A 182 13.29 -1.37 9.07
C SER A 182 12.82 -0.53 10.26
N ILE A 183 13.50 -0.63 11.40
CA ILE A 183 13.19 0.16 12.60
C ILE A 183 13.45 1.66 12.36
N VAL A 184 14.59 2.01 11.77
CA VAL A 184 14.92 3.41 11.46
C VAL A 184 13.90 4.00 10.49
N PHE A 185 13.53 3.28 9.43
CA PHE A 185 12.52 3.71 8.48
C PHE A 185 11.13 3.81 9.12
N LEU A 186 10.73 2.86 9.97
CA LEU A 186 9.47 2.93 10.70
C LEU A 186 9.39 4.24 11.51
N ILE A 187 10.43 4.56 12.26
CA ILE A 187 10.47 5.78 13.08
C ILE A 187 10.51 7.04 12.20
N SER A 188 11.46 7.12 11.26
CA SER A 188 11.65 8.33 10.45
C SER A 188 10.45 8.62 9.56
N TRP A 189 9.83 7.59 8.98
CA TRP A 189 8.70 7.75 8.06
C TRP A 189 7.41 8.08 8.81
N THR A 190 7.24 7.53 10.02
CA THR A 190 6.16 7.93 10.93
C THR A 190 6.31 9.39 11.33
N ILE A 191 7.50 9.80 11.78
CA ILE A 191 7.77 11.20 12.13
C ILE A 191 7.53 12.11 10.94
N PHE A 192 7.98 11.71 9.75
CA PHE A 192 7.74 12.47 8.52
C PHE A 192 6.25 12.69 8.27
N LEU A 193 5.42 11.65 8.39
CA LEU A 193 3.96 11.77 8.22
C LEU A 193 3.34 12.69 9.29
N LEU A 194 3.77 12.57 10.55
CA LEU A 194 3.28 13.42 11.64
C LEU A 194 3.67 14.89 11.46
N ILE A 195 4.89 15.19 10.99
CA ILE A 195 5.31 16.54 10.65
C ILE A 195 4.47 17.07 9.48
N TYR A 196 4.23 16.25 8.46
CA TYR A 196 3.43 16.63 7.29
C TYR A 196 1.99 17.01 7.69
N TRP A 197 1.40 16.22 8.61
CA TRP A 197 0.11 16.51 9.21
C TRP A 197 0.13 17.77 10.08
N TYR A 198 1.13 17.91 10.96
CA TYR A 198 1.26 19.09 11.83
C TYR A 198 1.39 20.40 11.05
N LEU A 199 2.14 20.37 9.95
CA LEU A 199 2.30 21.52 9.05
C LEU A 199 1.09 21.77 8.15
N GLY A 200 0.07 20.90 8.19
CA GLY A 200 -1.13 21.01 7.38
C GLY A 200 -0.88 20.87 5.88
N ILE A 201 0.24 20.25 5.48
CA ILE A 201 0.57 20.11 4.06
C ILE A 201 -0.39 19.07 3.47
N PRO A 202 -1.13 19.36 2.40
CA PRO A 202 -2.12 18.42 1.87
C PRO A 202 -1.45 17.16 1.33
N LEU A 203 -1.91 15.97 1.78
CA LEU A 203 -1.41 14.66 1.32
C LEU A 203 -1.57 14.42 -0.19
N GLY A 204 -2.44 15.21 -0.81
CA GLY A 204 -2.72 15.20 -2.24
C GLY A 204 -3.69 16.32 -2.59
N LEU A 205 -3.99 16.47 -3.88
CA LEU A 205 -4.95 17.47 -4.32
C LEU A 205 -6.34 17.17 -3.72
N GLN A 206 -6.86 18.11 -2.93
CA GLN A 206 -8.11 17.99 -2.17
C GLN A 206 -8.10 16.93 -1.06
N ALA A 207 -6.92 16.44 -0.66
CA ALA A 207 -6.83 15.54 0.48
C ALA A 207 -7.03 16.31 1.80
N THR A 208 -7.69 15.68 2.76
CA THR A 208 -7.87 16.21 4.11
C THR A 208 -7.26 15.27 5.14
N TYR A 209 -6.92 15.78 6.32
CA TYR A 209 -6.54 14.95 7.47
C TYR A 209 -7.74 14.58 8.34
N GLU A 210 -8.71 15.47 8.37
CA GLU A 210 -9.91 15.33 9.19
C GLU A 210 -11.09 14.88 8.33
N TYR A 211 -11.88 13.97 8.89
CA TYR A 211 -13.17 13.60 8.35
C TYR A 211 -14.26 14.34 9.11
N VAL A 212 -14.93 15.27 8.42
CA VAL A 212 -16.12 15.95 8.93
C VAL A 212 -17.32 15.33 8.22
N MET A 213 -18.28 14.80 8.99
CA MET A 213 -19.54 14.27 8.46
C MET A 213 -20.40 15.37 7.84
#